data_AF-A0A5N5STR4-F1
#
_entry.id   AF-A0A5N5STR4-F1
#
_cell.length_a   1.000
_cell.length_b   1.000
_cell.length_c   1.000
_cell.angle_alpha   90.00
_cell.angle_beta   90.00
_cell.angle_gamma   90.00
#
_symmetry.space_group_name_H-M   'P 1'
#
loop_
_entity.id
_entity.type
_entity.pdbx_description
1 polymer ?
#
loop_
_entity_poly.entity_id
_entity_poly.type
_entity_poly.pdbx_seq_one_letter_code
_entity_poly.pdbx_strand_id
1 'polypeptide(L)'
;MADIERMYDNLGGFKSYQVKMYLLCCFVVFINGMCIMTDTFSIHSDEYRCYVPGCDVDESSSSEEFLNFTTPFGKEKNKYDSCHLFARFEVANESVGNCSEEMFNQNQITNCSKWVFDATVFTSTVVSTIFNGCGSHWMFSSSVRYRFFPESVRWLISKNKINEAIKLVDEAAEANKLPSPSYLLEDLLKNPIAEDGFVDKREKSVFNIFKSPNMRKRSLILFFCWIVCTLSYYGLSRNAGNLSGNLFLNYISLMIIEIPSYIVSYFLLDKIGRKGTLIVVFILAGIASLVSGLLPLRFELLIVITSLLGKFGIAAAFGCIFVYTAELYPTEYRGIGVGACSSFARIGGILAPLAASLSKFYRPLPLLIFGVLSFISGLLIFLLPETLGYDLPQTLEECENFGRNNENKSAIKFNCCLPLKREQGETEMKAEDTSQK
;
A
#
# COMPACT_ATOMS: atom_id res chain seq x y z
N MET A 1 -3.58 -18.84 24.95
CA MET A 1 -2.61 -18.23 24.00
C MET A 1 -1.23 -18.90 24.10
N ALA A 2 -0.79 -19.25 25.31
CA ALA A 2 0.48 -19.96 25.58
C ALA A 2 0.68 -21.28 24.80
N ASP A 3 -0.36 -22.10 24.58
CA ASP A 3 -0.18 -23.40 23.91
C ASP A 3 0.11 -23.28 22.40
N ILE A 4 -0.35 -22.19 21.77
CA ILE A 4 -0.08 -21.93 20.34
C ILE A 4 1.35 -21.45 20.15
N GLU A 5 1.88 -20.63 21.06
CA GLU A 5 3.27 -20.19 21.03
C GLU A 5 4.22 -21.37 21.26
N ARG A 6 3.92 -22.23 22.24
CA ARG A 6 4.65 -23.50 22.45
C ARG A 6 4.63 -24.40 21.22
N MET A 7 3.53 -24.48 20.50
CA MET A 7 3.47 -25.19 19.22
C MET A 7 4.42 -24.60 18.18
N TYR A 8 4.46 -23.27 18.02
CA TYR A 8 5.37 -22.63 17.06
C TYR A 8 6.83 -22.84 17.43
N ASP A 9 7.16 -22.84 18.73
CA ASP A 9 8.50 -23.16 19.21
C ASP A 9 8.88 -24.62 18.87
N ASN A 10 7.94 -25.56 19.05
CA ASN A 10 8.12 -26.97 18.68
C ASN A 10 8.26 -27.19 17.17
N LEU A 11 7.69 -26.31 16.33
CA LEU A 11 7.84 -26.33 14.87
C LEU A 11 9.19 -25.75 14.38
N GLY A 12 10.04 -25.28 15.30
CA GLY A 12 11.47 -25.02 15.07
C GLY A 12 11.80 -23.72 14.34
N GLY A 13 11.05 -22.64 14.57
CA GLY A 13 11.39 -21.31 14.02
C GLY A 13 11.36 -21.23 12.49
N PHE A 14 12.31 -20.51 11.87
CA PHE A 14 12.32 -20.23 10.43
C PHE A 14 12.96 -21.38 9.61
N LYS A 15 12.26 -22.52 9.50
CA LYS A 15 12.70 -23.73 8.78
C LYS A 15 12.09 -23.84 7.37
N SER A 16 12.34 -24.96 6.68
CA SER A 16 11.98 -25.20 5.27
C SER A 16 10.52 -24.91 4.94
N TYR A 17 9.57 -25.28 5.80
CA TYR A 17 8.15 -24.99 5.61
C TYR A 17 7.88 -23.48 5.63
N GLN A 18 8.41 -22.78 6.64
CA GLN A 18 8.28 -21.33 6.80
C GLN A 18 8.96 -20.58 5.65
N VAL A 19 10.13 -21.03 5.20
CA VAL A 19 10.84 -20.48 4.03
C VAL A 19 10.01 -20.64 2.76
N LYS A 20 9.43 -21.83 2.52
CA LYS A 20 8.57 -22.08 1.36
C LYS A 20 7.34 -21.17 1.38
N MET A 21 6.68 -21.04 2.53
CA MET A 21 5.53 -20.15 2.68
C MET A 21 5.91 -18.68 2.50
N TYR A 22 7.06 -18.24 3.03
CA TYR A 22 7.56 -16.89 2.83
C TYR A 22 7.86 -16.59 1.36
N LEU A 23 8.53 -17.50 0.65
CA LEU A 23 8.80 -17.36 -0.79
C LEU A 23 7.51 -17.30 -1.61
N LEU A 24 6.50 -18.11 -1.26
CA LEU A 24 5.17 -18.07 -1.88
C LEU A 24 4.50 -16.70 -1.66
N CYS A 25 4.58 -16.15 -0.43
CA CYS A 25 4.09 -14.80 -0.13
C CYS A 25 4.80 -13.74 -0.97
N CYS A 26 6.13 -13.79 -1.04
CA CYS A 26 6.93 -12.86 -1.84
C CYS A 26 6.55 -12.92 -3.32
N PHE A 27 6.34 -14.12 -3.88
CA PHE A 27 5.93 -14.30 -5.26
C PHE A 27 4.54 -13.68 -5.54
N VAL A 28 3.58 -13.87 -4.63
CA VAL A 28 2.25 -13.26 -4.75
C VAL A 28 2.31 -11.73 -4.68
N VAL A 29 3.12 -11.19 -3.76
CA VAL A 29 3.33 -9.74 -3.64
C VAL A 29 4.01 -9.18 -4.90
N PHE A 30 4.99 -9.90 -5.45
CA PHE A 30 5.67 -9.52 -6.68
C PHE A 30 4.70 -9.43 -7.87
N ILE A 31 3.85 -10.45 -8.08
CA ILE A 31 2.83 -10.41 -9.14
C ILE A 31 1.86 -9.24 -8.95
N ASN A 32 1.43 -8.99 -7.71
CA ASN A 32 0.55 -7.84 -7.42
C ASN A 32 1.24 -6.51 -7.77
N GLY A 33 2.50 -6.36 -7.38
CA GLY A 33 3.34 -5.21 -7.75
C GLY A 33 3.42 -5.03 -9.26
N MET A 34 3.65 -6.10 -10.02
CA MET A 34 3.67 -6.05 -11.48
C MET A 34 2.34 -5.57 -12.07
N CYS A 35 1.19 -6.05 -11.58
CA CYS A 35 -0.11 -5.61 -12.07
C CYS A 35 -0.34 -4.11 -11.83
N ILE A 36 -0.03 -3.60 -10.63
CA ILE A 36 -0.17 -2.17 -10.29
C ILE A 36 0.74 -1.30 -11.18
N MET A 37 1.92 -1.79 -11.51
CA MET A 37 2.86 -1.13 -12.41
C MET A 37 2.29 -1.04 -13.83
N THR A 38 1.74 -2.14 -14.35
CA THR A 38 1.09 -2.16 -15.66
C THR A 38 -0.05 -1.15 -15.75
N ASP A 39 -0.88 -1.02 -14.70
CA ASP A 39 -1.96 -0.03 -14.65
C ASP A 39 -1.42 1.42 -14.74
N THR A 40 -0.29 1.69 -14.09
CA THR A 40 0.30 3.04 -14.09
C THR A 40 0.75 3.47 -15.48
N PHE A 41 1.34 2.55 -16.26
CA PHE A 41 1.75 2.82 -17.64
C PHE A 41 0.61 2.69 -18.66
N SER A 42 -0.42 1.88 -18.37
CA SER A 42 -1.56 1.69 -19.28
C SER A 42 -2.63 2.79 -19.16
N ILE A 43 -2.71 3.48 -18.02
CA ILE A 43 -3.63 4.61 -17.82
C ILE A 43 -3.16 5.87 -18.56
N HIS A 44 -1.89 5.95 -18.96
CA HIS A 44 -1.42 7.02 -19.84
C HIS A 44 -1.81 6.69 -21.28
N SER A 45 -3.07 6.97 -21.61
CA SER A 45 -3.52 7.01 -22.99
C SER A 45 -3.21 8.38 -23.55
N ASP A 46 -2.23 8.47 -24.45
CA ASP A 46 -2.12 9.63 -25.33
C ASP A 46 -3.42 9.79 -26.11
N GLU A 47 -3.73 11.00 -26.59
CA GLU A 47 -4.88 11.15 -27.46
C GLU A 47 -4.61 10.38 -28.76
N TYR A 48 -5.40 9.32 -28.99
CA TYR A 48 -5.32 8.51 -30.20
C TYR A 48 -6.62 8.63 -30.98
N ARG A 49 -6.48 8.70 -32.30
CA ARG A 49 -7.59 8.66 -33.26
C ARG A 49 -7.41 7.50 -34.21
N CYS A 50 -8.49 7.12 -34.88
CA CYS A 50 -8.40 6.13 -35.92
C CYS A 50 -7.67 6.70 -37.15
N TYR A 51 -6.84 5.88 -37.79
CA TYR A 51 -6.21 6.17 -39.07
C TYR A 51 -7.26 6.06 -40.18
N VAL A 52 -7.43 7.12 -40.96
CA VAL A 52 -8.37 7.21 -42.07
C VAL A 52 -7.64 6.89 -43.37
N PRO A 53 -7.86 5.69 -43.96
CA PRO A 53 -7.15 5.28 -45.16
C PRO A 53 -7.52 6.19 -46.35
N GLY A 54 -6.51 6.86 -46.92
CA GLY A 54 -6.65 7.78 -48.06
C GLY A 54 -6.54 9.27 -47.69
N CYS A 55 -6.86 9.65 -46.45
CA CYS A 55 -6.77 11.02 -45.95
C CYS A 55 -5.48 11.29 -45.17
N ASP A 56 -5.07 10.32 -44.35
CA ASP A 56 -3.89 10.50 -43.50
C ASP A 56 -2.59 10.36 -44.30
N VAL A 57 -1.74 11.38 -44.19
CA VAL A 57 -0.33 11.39 -44.62
C VAL A 57 0.58 11.22 -43.39
N ASP A 58 1.85 10.86 -43.61
CA ASP A 58 2.82 10.52 -42.55
C ASP A 58 3.05 11.63 -41.48
N GLU A 59 2.64 12.88 -41.74
CA GLU A 59 2.72 14.04 -40.81
C GLU A 59 1.34 14.60 -40.39
N SER A 60 0.27 13.80 -40.46
CA SER A 60 -1.09 14.27 -40.13
C SER A 60 -1.27 14.60 -38.64
N SER A 61 -1.86 15.77 -38.35
CA SER A 61 -2.05 16.28 -37.00
C SER A 61 -3.39 15.83 -36.38
N SER A 62 -3.64 16.18 -35.10
CA SER A 62 -4.83 15.79 -34.34
C SER A 62 -6.08 16.65 -34.65
N SER A 63 -5.94 17.73 -35.42
CA SER A 63 -7.01 18.69 -35.73
C SER A 63 -7.15 18.94 -37.22
N GLU A 64 -7.53 17.92 -37.97
CA GLU A 64 -7.73 18.02 -39.41
C GLU A 64 -9.22 18.18 -39.77
N GLU A 65 -9.54 19.03 -40.74
CA GLU A 65 -10.93 19.35 -41.14
C GLU A 65 -11.72 18.11 -41.61
N PHE A 66 -11.03 17.09 -42.12
CA PHE A 66 -11.64 15.86 -42.60
C PHE A 66 -12.24 14.98 -41.48
N LEU A 67 -11.92 15.23 -40.21
CA LEU A 67 -12.49 14.47 -39.08
C LEU A 67 -14.00 14.70 -38.93
N ASN A 68 -14.50 15.85 -39.38
CA ASN A 68 -15.92 16.22 -39.31
C ASN A 68 -16.84 15.23 -40.04
N PHE A 69 -16.38 14.63 -41.14
CA PHE A 69 -17.18 13.72 -41.96
C PHE A 69 -16.67 12.28 -42.00
N THR A 70 -15.51 11.99 -41.41
CA THR A 70 -14.91 10.63 -41.39
C THR A 70 -15.08 9.91 -40.04
N THR A 71 -15.27 10.66 -38.95
CA THR A 71 -15.37 10.13 -37.59
C THR A 71 -16.66 10.59 -36.90
N PRO A 72 -17.41 9.69 -36.24
CA PRO A 72 -18.58 10.07 -35.44
C PRO A 72 -18.19 11.02 -34.30
N PHE A 73 -18.92 12.15 -34.16
CA PHE A 73 -18.69 13.10 -33.07
C PHE A 73 -19.53 12.77 -31.84
N GLY A 74 -18.87 12.43 -30.74
CA GLY A 74 -19.51 12.14 -29.46
C GLY A 74 -19.90 13.43 -28.72
N LYS A 75 -21.16 13.85 -28.82
CA LYS A 75 -21.68 15.08 -28.17
C LYS A 75 -21.52 15.09 -26.64
N GLU A 76 -21.47 13.94 -25.97
CA GLU A 76 -21.28 13.85 -24.52
C GLU A 76 -19.83 14.08 -24.06
N LYS A 77 -18.84 13.75 -24.90
CA LYS A 77 -17.40 13.85 -24.57
C LYS A 77 -16.70 15.02 -25.27
N ASN A 78 -17.43 15.75 -26.12
CA ASN A 78 -16.91 16.82 -26.98
C ASN A 78 -15.64 16.41 -27.75
N LYS A 79 -15.62 15.16 -28.24
CA LYS A 79 -14.47 14.51 -28.87
C LYS A 79 -14.93 13.52 -29.96
N TYR A 80 -14.15 13.38 -31.02
CA TYR A 80 -14.37 12.34 -32.06
C TYR A 80 -14.16 10.94 -31.50
N ASP A 81 -14.92 9.96 -32.00
CA ASP A 81 -14.81 8.57 -31.56
C ASP A 81 -13.47 7.96 -32.01
N SER A 82 -12.74 7.36 -31.07
CA SER A 82 -11.42 6.76 -31.29
C SER A 82 -11.49 5.32 -31.81
N CYS A 83 -12.66 4.69 -31.78
CA CYS A 83 -12.83 3.26 -32.10
C CYS A 83 -13.60 2.99 -33.40
N HIS A 84 -14.34 3.97 -33.89
CA HIS A 84 -15.29 3.82 -34.98
C HIS A 84 -15.06 4.85 -36.09
N LEU A 85 -15.25 4.43 -37.34
CA LEU A 85 -15.19 5.27 -38.53
C LEU A 85 -16.49 5.15 -39.33
N PHE A 86 -16.78 6.16 -40.15
CA PHE A 86 -17.77 6.02 -41.21
C PHE A 86 -17.21 5.17 -42.36
N ALA A 87 -18.02 4.28 -42.91
CA ALA A 87 -17.61 3.36 -43.98
C ALA A 87 -17.25 4.14 -45.25
N ARG A 88 -16.16 3.76 -45.93
CA ARG A 88 -15.75 4.38 -47.19
C ARG A 88 -16.46 3.73 -48.38
N PHE A 89 -16.86 4.51 -49.39
CA PHE A 89 -17.31 3.97 -50.67
C PHE A 89 -16.12 3.45 -51.48
N GLU A 90 -16.24 2.29 -52.13
CA GLU A 90 -15.21 1.74 -53.04
C GLU A 90 -15.12 2.59 -54.31
N VAL A 91 -14.26 3.61 -54.33
CA VAL A 91 -13.98 4.39 -55.55
C VAL A 91 -12.61 3.99 -56.09
N ALA A 92 -12.59 3.58 -57.36
CA ALA A 92 -11.54 2.78 -57.97
C ALA A 92 -10.26 3.53 -58.40
N ASN A 93 -10.13 4.85 -58.19
CA ASN A 93 -8.93 5.59 -58.58
C ASN A 93 -8.83 6.87 -57.77
N GLU A 94 -7.83 7.03 -56.91
CA GLU A 94 -7.32 8.37 -56.54
C GLU A 94 -5.99 8.33 -55.77
N SER A 95 -5.27 9.45 -55.91
CA SER A 95 -4.01 9.79 -55.26
C SER A 95 -4.15 9.99 -53.76
N VAL A 96 -3.19 9.47 -53.00
CA VAL A 96 -3.06 9.66 -51.54
C VAL A 96 -3.06 11.15 -51.19
N GLY A 97 -3.98 11.61 -50.32
CA GLY A 97 -3.96 12.96 -49.75
C GLY A 97 -5.12 13.91 -50.13
N ASN A 98 -6.03 13.54 -51.03
CA ASN A 98 -7.21 14.36 -51.35
C ASN A 98 -8.44 13.77 -50.67
N CYS A 99 -8.96 14.41 -49.60
CA CYS A 99 -10.13 13.91 -48.88
C CYS A 99 -11.37 14.80 -49.00
N SER A 100 -12.41 14.22 -49.59
CA SER A 100 -13.73 14.82 -49.79
C SER A 100 -14.81 14.06 -49.01
N GLU A 101 -15.86 14.79 -48.64
CA GLU A 101 -17.01 14.27 -47.89
C GLU A 101 -17.77 13.16 -48.63
N GLU A 102 -17.78 13.21 -49.97
CA GLU A 102 -18.50 12.27 -50.85
C GLU A 102 -17.96 10.84 -50.80
N MET A 103 -16.75 10.65 -50.26
CA MET A 103 -16.11 9.34 -50.16
C MET A 103 -16.57 8.50 -48.96
N PHE A 104 -17.35 9.08 -48.04
CA PHE A 104 -17.71 8.42 -46.78
C PHE A 104 -19.23 8.32 -46.57
N ASN A 105 -19.68 7.16 -46.13
CA ASN A 105 -21.06 6.87 -45.80
C ASN A 105 -21.33 7.11 -44.30
N GLN A 106 -21.95 8.24 -43.99
CA GLN A 106 -22.28 8.63 -42.60
C GLN A 106 -23.30 7.71 -41.92
N ASN A 107 -23.97 6.82 -42.65
CA ASN A 107 -24.98 5.91 -42.10
C ASN A 107 -24.43 4.53 -41.71
N GLN A 108 -23.19 4.22 -42.07
CA GLN A 108 -22.59 2.91 -41.81
C GLN A 108 -21.29 3.06 -41.03
N ILE A 109 -21.21 2.39 -39.89
CA ILE A 109 -20.08 2.47 -38.97
C ILE A 109 -19.23 1.21 -39.11
N THR A 110 -17.91 1.38 -39.18
CA THR A 110 -16.92 0.30 -39.24
C THR A 110 -15.90 0.43 -38.11
N ASN A 111 -15.33 -0.71 -37.72
CA ASN A 111 -14.31 -0.75 -36.68
C ASN A 111 -12.96 -0.27 -37.22
N CYS A 112 -12.27 0.50 -36.39
CA CYS A 112 -10.91 0.96 -36.66
C CYS A 112 -9.90 -0.20 -36.70
N SER A 113 -8.98 -0.18 -37.67
CA SER A 113 -7.93 -1.20 -37.82
C SER A 113 -6.51 -0.68 -37.55
N LYS A 114 -6.28 0.62 -37.65
CA LYS A 114 -4.99 1.30 -37.40
C LYS A 114 -5.24 2.62 -36.67
N TRP A 115 -4.33 3.02 -35.79
CA TRP A 115 -4.46 4.23 -34.98
C TRP A 115 -3.31 5.20 -35.23
N VAL A 116 -3.62 6.50 -35.19
CA VAL A 116 -2.65 7.60 -35.17
C VAL A 116 -2.60 8.13 -33.74
N PHE A 117 -1.42 8.18 -33.17
CA PHE A 117 -1.17 8.65 -31.81
C PHE A 117 -0.56 10.05 -31.86
N ASP A 118 -1.02 10.95 -30.99
CA ASP A 118 -0.41 12.27 -30.83
C ASP A 118 1.00 12.13 -30.24
N ALA A 119 2.02 12.39 -31.07
CA ALA A 119 3.43 12.23 -30.70
C ALA A 119 4.03 13.41 -29.94
N THR A 120 3.21 14.41 -29.55
CA THR A 120 3.69 15.63 -28.87
C THR A 120 4.34 15.37 -27.50
N VAL A 121 3.95 14.28 -26.81
CA VAL A 121 4.46 13.93 -25.48
C VAL A 121 5.32 12.66 -25.49
N PHE A 122 4.98 11.66 -26.32
CA PHE A 122 5.74 10.40 -26.44
C PHE A 122 5.91 9.99 -27.91
N THR A 123 7.10 9.52 -28.29
CA THR A 123 7.35 8.95 -29.64
C THR A 123 6.81 7.53 -29.80
N SER A 124 6.61 6.79 -28.70
CA SER A 124 5.90 5.50 -28.64
C SER A 124 5.53 5.13 -27.20
N THR A 125 4.37 4.51 -26.99
CA THR A 125 3.93 3.97 -25.70
C THR A 125 3.68 2.46 -25.77
N VAL A 126 3.63 1.78 -24.62
CA VAL A 126 3.23 0.36 -24.55
C VAL A 126 1.83 0.16 -25.14
N VAL A 127 0.95 1.17 -24.99
CA VAL A 127 -0.36 1.20 -25.63
C VAL A 127 -0.21 1.28 -27.16
N SER A 128 0.68 2.11 -27.69
CA SER A 128 0.91 2.23 -29.14
C SER A 128 1.56 1.00 -29.78
N THR A 129 2.24 0.16 -29.00
CA THR A 129 2.99 -1.02 -29.51
C THR A 129 2.30 -2.36 -29.25
N ILE A 130 1.47 -2.47 -28.21
CA ILE A 130 0.89 -3.75 -27.77
C ILE A 130 -0.65 -3.76 -27.84
N PHE A 131 -1.31 -2.60 -27.83
CA PHE A 131 -2.77 -2.51 -27.82
C PHE A 131 -3.36 -2.12 -29.19
N ASN A 132 -4.00 -3.07 -29.86
CA ASN A 132 -5.04 -2.79 -30.84
C ASN A 132 -6.31 -2.29 -30.10
N GLY A 133 -6.28 -1.04 -29.64
CA GLY A 133 -7.40 -0.11 -29.38
C GLY A 133 -8.66 -0.50 -28.57
N CYS A 134 -9.02 -1.77 -28.40
CA CYS A 134 -10.26 -2.18 -27.76
C CYS A 134 -10.19 -3.67 -27.37
N GLY A 135 -9.69 -3.96 -26.18
CA GLY A 135 -9.63 -5.32 -25.64
C GLY A 135 -9.38 -5.34 -24.15
N SER A 136 -10.44 -5.46 -23.34
CA SER A 136 -10.36 -5.52 -21.88
C SER A 136 -10.13 -6.97 -21.41
N HIS A 137 -8.87 -7.39 -21.25
CA HIS A 137 -8.52 -8.73 -20.76
C HIS A 137 -7.73 -8.80 -19.45
N TRP A 138 -7.49 -7.68 -18.76
CA TRP A 138 -6.54 -7.64 -17.64
C TRP A 138 -7.14 -7.98 -16.25
N MET A 139 -8.45 -8.28 -16.13
CA MET A 139 -9.08 -8.52 -14.82
C MET A 139 -8.92 -9.94 -14.23
N PHE A 140 -8.28 -10.89 -14.92
CA PHE A 140 -8.25 -12.29 -14.45
C PHE A 140 -7.16 -12.65 -13.43
N SER A 141 -6.17 -11.78 -13.19
CA SER A 141 -4.96 -12.15 -12.42
C SER A 141 -5.18 -12.30 -10.89
N SER A 142 -6.23 -11.70 -10.33
CA SER A 142 -6.36 -11.57 -8.87
C SER A 142 -6.85 -12.83 -8.12
N SER A 143 -7.50 -13.77 -8.82
CA SER A 143 -8.26 -14.87 -8.19
C SER A 143 -7.47 -16.17 -7.98
N VAL A 144 -6.31 -16.33 -8.63
CA VAL A 144 -5.48 -17.56 -8.55
C VAL A 144 -4.76 -17.71 -7.19
N ARG A 145 -4.70 -16.62 -6.40
CA ARG A 145 -3.91 -16.53 -5.17
C ARG A 145 -4.39 -17.42 -4.01
N TYR A 146 -5.68 -17.78 -3.97
CA TYR A 146 -6.27 -18.48 -2.82
C TYR A 146 -5.94 -19.99 -2.76
N ARG A 147 -5.52 -20.62 -3.87
CA ARG A 147 -5.39 -22.08 -3.93
C ARG A 147 -4.15 -22.64 -3.23
N PHE A 148 -3.10 -21.84 -3.06
CA PHE A 148 -1.79 -22.31 -2.59
C PHE A 148 -1.52 -22.02 -1.11
N PHE A 149 -2.36 -21.21 -0.46
CA PHE A 149 -2.18 -20.84 0.94
C PHE A 149 -3.09 -21.66 1.86
N PRO A 150 -2.52 -22.41 2.82
CA PRO A 150 -3.34 -23.00 3.86
C PRO A 150 -3.90 -21.91 4.78
N GLU A 151 -5.08 -22.17 5.35
CA GLU A 151 -5.69 -21.27 6.34
C GLU A 151 -4.86 -21.21 7.63
N SER A 152 -4.98 -20.11 8.39
CA SER A 152 -4.20 -19.98 9.63
C SER A 152 -4.70 -20.95 10.72
N VAL A 153 -3.76 -21.60 11.43
CA VAL A 153 -4.05 -22.51 12.55
C VAL A 153 -4.95 -21.84 13.59
N ARG A 154 -4.68 -20.56 13.91
CA ARG A 154 -5.49 -19.77 14.84
C ARG A 154 -6.93 -19.60 14.39
N TRP A 155 -7.16 -19.33 13.10
CA TRP A 155 -8.51 -19.19 12.56
C TRP A 155 -9.26 -20.53 12.59
N LEU A 156 -8.59 -21.63 12.21
CA LEU A 156 -9.18 -22.97 12.26
C LEU A 156 -9.63 -23.33 13.68
N ILE A 157 -8.81 -23.03 14.69
CA ILE A 157 -9.17 -23.20 16.10
C ILE A 157 -10.37 -22.31 16.47
N SER A 158 -10.36 -21.04 16.07
CA SER A 158 -11.48 -20.11 16.35
C SER A 158 -12.81 -20.53 15.73
N LYS A 159 -12.77 -21.30 14.64
CA LYS A 159 -13.94 -21.85 13.94
C LYS A 159 -14.29 -23.27 14.37
N ASN A 160 -13.65 -23.77 15.43
CA ASN A 160 -13.82 -25.14 15.94
C ASN A 160 -13.47 -26.23 14.90
N LYS A 161 -12.61 -25.91 13.93
CA LYS A 161 -12.10 -26.83 12.89
C LYS A 161 -10.77 -27.47 13.33
N ILE A 162 -10.76 -28.11 14.49
CA ILE A 162 -9.52 -28.58 15.12
C ILE A 162 -8.83 -29.69 14.29
N ASN A 163 -9.59 -30.57 13.65
CA ASN A 163 -9.03 -31.63 12.80
C ASN A 163 -8.28 -31.09 11.57
N GLU A 164 -8.77 -30.00 10.96
CA GLU A 164 -8.05 -29.32 9.87
C GLU A 164 -6.78 -28.65 10.39
N ALA A 165 -6.83 -28.09 11.60
CA ALA A 165 -5.67 -27.47 12.24
C ALA A 165 -4.57 -28.49 12.58
N ILE A 166 -4.94 -29.67 13.08
CA ILE A 166 -4.01 -30.78 13.37
C ILE A 166 -3.28 -31.21 12.10
N LYS A 167 -4.03 -31.49 11.01
CA LYS A 167 -3.45 -31.88 9.72
C LYS A 167 -2.42 -30.87 9.21
N LEU A 168 -2.74 -29.57 9.32
CA LEU A 168 -1.83 -28.51 8.90
C LEU A 168 -0.55 -28.46 9.74
N VAL A 169 -0.66 -28.70 11.05
CA VAL A 169 0.50 -28.75 11.97
C VAL A 169 1.36 -29.99 11.68
N ASP A 170 0.74 -31.13 11.41
CA ASP A 170 1.44 -32.36 11.03
C ASP A 170 2.20 -32.17 9.71
N GLU A 171 1.56 -31.63 8.67
CA GLU A 171 2.21 -31.31 7.39
C GLU A 171 3.40 -30.36 7.56
N ALA A 172 3.27 -29.35 8.43
CA ALA A 172 4.35 -28.42 8.75
C ALA A 172 5.50 -29.11 9.51
N ALA A 173 5.19 -30.01 10.44
CA ALA A 173 6.18 -30.77 11.20
C ALA A 173 6.95 -31.77 10.31
N GLU A 174 6.24 -32.48 9.43
CA GLU A 174 6.83 -33.38 8.43
C GLU A 174 7.77 -32.62 7.48
N ALA A 175 7.32 -31.48 6.95
CA ALA A 175 8.13 -30.64 6.07
C ALA A 175 9.39 -30.08 6.77
N ASN A 176 9.30 -29.85 8.08
CA ASN A 176 10.43 -29.40 8.91
C ASN A 176 11.27 -30.55 9.50
N LYS A 177 10.91 -31.82 9.24
CA LYS A 177 11.53 -33.02 9.79
C LYS A 177 11.61 -33.01 11.32
N LEU A 178 10.53 -32.55 11.96
CA LEU A 178 10.38 -32.46 13.41
C LEU A 178 9.26 -33.38 13.90
N PRO A 179 9.30 -33.86 15.16
CA PRO A 179 8.18 -34.56 15.75
C PRO A 179 6.95 -33.65 15.79
N SER A 180 5.80 -34.18 15.41
CA SER A 180 4.59 -33.37 15.34
C SER A 180 4.12 -32.95 16.74
N PRO A 181 3.86 -31.64 16.97
CA PRO A 181 3.27 -31.15 18.21
C PRO A 181 1.74 -31.27 18.25
N SER A 182 1.12 -32.10 17.38
CA SER A 182 -0.33 -32.27 17.29
C SER A 182 -1.01 -32.66 18.61
N TYR A 183 -0.29 -33.33 19.53
CA TYR A 183 -0.79 -33.65 20.87
C TYR A 183 -1.25 -32.41 21.67
N LEU A 184 -0.62 -31.25 21.49
CA LEU A 184 -1.02 -29.99 22.14
C LEU A 184 -2.40 -29.50 21.66
N LEU A 185 -2.77 -29.82 20.41
CA LEU A 185 -4.10 -29.51 19.87
C LEU A 185 -5.13 -30.58 20.25
N GLU A 186 -4.72 -31.83 20.39
CA GLU A 186 -5.59 -32.88 20.90
C GLU A 186 -5.97 -32.65 22.38
N ASP A 187 -5.08 -32.05 23.17
CA ASP A 187 -5.39 -31.68 24.55
C ASP A 187 -6.52 -30.63 24.63
N LEU A 188 -6.65 -29.75 23.62
CA LEU A 188 -7.79 -28.84 23.49
C LEU A 188 -9.12 -29.57 23.18
N LEU A 189 -9.05 -30.76 22.58
CA LEU A 189 -10.23 -31.63 22.35
C LEU A 189 -10.59 -32.44 23.60
N LYS A 190 -9.59 -32.89 24.36
CA LYS A 190 -9.75 -33.75 25.55
C LYS A 190 -10.16 -32.97 26.79
N ASN A 191 -9.66 -31.75 26.95
CA ASN A 191 -10.05 -30.81 28.00
C ASN A 191 -10.68 -29.58 27.35
N PRO A 192 -11.99 -29.56 27.09
CA PRO A 192 -12.69 -28.30 26.89
C PRO A 192 -12.61 -27.55 28.23
N ILE A 193 -11.58 -26.73 28.39
CA ILE A 193 -11.43 -25.87 29.57
C ILE A 193 -12.76 -25.13 29.71
N ALA A 194 -13.40 -25.33 30.86
CA ALA A 194 -14.58 -24.58 31.26
C ALA A 194 -14.23 -23.09 31.19
N GLU A 195 -14.80 -22.42 30.19
CA GLU A 195 -15.13 -20.98 30.09
C GLU A 195 -14.22 -19.87 30.65
N ASP A 196 -12.94 -20.10 30.97
CA ASP A 196 -12.02 -19.00 31.31
C ASP A 196 -11.07 -18.70 30.14
N GLY A 197 -11.54 -17.86 29.21
CA GLY A 197 -10.67 -17.05 28.34
C GLY A 197 -10.77 -17.26 26.82
N PHE A 198 -11.55 -18.22 26.33
CA PHE A 198 -11.78 -18.38 24.89
C PHE A 198 -13.13 -17.80 24.46
N VAL A 199 -13.06 -16.59 23.91
CA VAL A 199 -14.14 -15.85 23.23
C VAL A 199 -15.18 -15.25 24.19
N ASP A 200 -14.86 -14.07 24.72
CA ASP A 200 -15.89 -13.12 25.12
C ASP A 200 -16.82 -12.89 23.91
N LYS A 201 -18.05 -13.41 23.98
CA LYS A 201 -19.12 -13.29 22.97
C LYS A 201 -19.62 -11.86 22.78
N ARG A 202 -19.00 -10.86 23.40
CA ARG A 202 -19.21 -9.47 23.00
C ARG A 202 -18.65 -9.31 21.59
N GLU A 203 -19.52 -9.01 20.62
CA GLU A 203 -19.09 -8.52 19.31
C GLU A 203 -18.08 -7.39 19.53
N LYS A 204 -16.80 -7.69 19.33
CA LYS A 204 -15.71 -6.74 19.49
C LYS A 204 -15.82 -5.78 18.31
N SER A 205 -16.63 -4.75 18.50
CA SER A 205 -16.83 -3.72 17.49
C SER A 205 -15.71 -2.69 17.55
N VAL A 206 -15.29 -2.17 16.39
CA VAL A 206 -14.34 -1.04 16.29
C VAL A 206 -14.83 0.13 17.17
N PHE A 207 -16.15 0.32 17.29
CA PHE A 207 -16.76 1.38 18.08
C PHE A 207 -16.45 1.31 19.59
N ASN A 208 -16.10 0.14 20.12
CA ASN A 208 -15.71 0.00 21.53
C ASN A 208 -14.36 0.67 21.82
N ILE A 209 -13.46 0.76 20.82
CA ILE A 209 -12.16 1.44 20.93
C ILE A 209 -12.35 2.95 21.13
N PHE A 210 -13.43 3.51 20.57
CA PHE A 210 -13.73 4.93 20.69
C PHE A 210 -14.36 5.31 22.03
N LYS A 211 -14.73 4.36 22.88
CA LYS A 211 -15.32 4.66 24.20
C LYS A 211 -14.31 5.32 25.14
N SER A 212 -13.05 4.86 25.14
CA SER A 212 -12.01 5.47 25.97
C SER A 212 -11.43 6.74 25.30
N PRO A 213 -11.31 7.86 26.04
CA PRO A 213 -10.90 9.15 25.49
C PRO A 213 -9.48 9.13 24.92
N ASN A 214 -8.54 8.46 25.60
CA ASN A 214 -7.15 8.37 25.15
C ASN A 214 -7.01 7.55 23.87
N MET A 215 -7.71 6.42 23.77
CA MET A 215 -7.69 5.57 22.57
C MET A 215 -8.39 6.24 21.39
N ARG A 216 -9.45 7.02 21.63
CA ARG A 216 -10.07 7.86 20.61
C ARG A 216 -9.07 8.87 20.04
N LYS A 217 -8.37 9.62 20.90
CA LYS A 217 -7.34 10.60 20.46
C LYS A 217 -6.24 9.92 19.65
N ARG A 218 -5.70 8.80 20.14
CA ARG A 218 -4.67 8.01 19.46
C ARG A 218 -5.13 7.50 18.10
N SER A 219 -6.32 6.92 18.04
CA SER A 219 -6.89 6.36 16.81
C SER A 219 -7.14 7.44 15.76
N LEU A 220 -7.67 8.60 16.16
CA LEU A 220 -7.88 9.72 15.22
C LEU A 220 -6.56 10.22 14.62
N ILE A 221 -5.51 10.34 15.44
CA ILE A 221 -4.17 10.72 14.96
C ILE A 221 -3.65 9.65 13.98
N LEU A 222 -3.79 8.37 14.33
CA LEU A 222 -3.36 7.28 13.46
C LEU A 222 -4.13 7.29 12.12
N PHE A 223 -5.45 7.41 12.12
CA PHE A 223 -6.24 7.47 10.88
C PHE A 223 -5.78 8.60 9.97
N PHE A 224 -5.53 9.78 10.53
CA PHE A 224 -4.97 10.90 9.77
C PHE A 224 -3.58 10.56 9.20
N CYS A 225 -2.67 10.00 10.00
CA CYS A 225 -1.35 9.60 9.53
C CYS A 225 -1.42 8.54 8.41
N TRP A 226 -2.34 7.58 8.51
CA TRP A 226 -2.56 6.55 7.48
C TRP A 226 -3.09 7.13 6.16
N ILE A 227 -4.05 8.05 6.24
CA ILE A 227 -4.57 8.79 5.08
C ILE A 227 -3.43 9.55 4.41
N VAL A 228 -2.67 10.34 5.16
CA VAL A 228 -1.57 11.17 4.64
C VAL A 228 -0.43 10.33 4.07
N CYS A 229 -0.05 9.26 4.75
CA CYS A 229 1.00 8.36 4.28
C CYS A 229 0.63 7.74 2.93
N THR A 230 -0.61 7.24 2.80
CA THR A 230 -1.09 6.61 1.57
C THR A 230 -1.32 7.60 0.45
N LEU A 231 -1.88 8.77 0.77
CA LEU A 231 -2.04 9.90 -0.14
C LEU A 231 -0.70 10.32 -0.74
N SER A 232 0.30 10.55 0.12
CA SER A 232 1.63 11.01 -0.31
C SER A 232 2.40 9.91 -1.04
N TYR A 233 2.25 8.65 -0.60
CA TYR A 233 2.94 7.51 -1.22
C TYR A 233 2.51 7.32 -2.69
N TYR A 234 1.21 7.22 -2.94
CA TYR A 234 0.69 7.08 -4.29
C TYR A 234 0.71 8.40 -5.06
N GLY A 235 0.52 9.52 -4.37
CA GLY A 235 0.54 10.86 -4.95
C GLY A 235 1.90 11.24 -5.53
N LEU A 236 2.99 11.01 -4.79
CA LEU A 236 4.36 11.22 -5.29
C LEU A 236 4.68 10.31 -6.48
N SER A 237 4.25 9.04 -6.43
CA SER A 237 4.42 8.12 -7.56
C SER A 237 3.63 8.55 -8.80
N ARG A 238 2.40 9.05 -8.64
CA ARG A 238 1.59 9.59 -9.75
C ARG A 238 2.13 10.93 -10.27
N ASN A 239 2.76 11.72 -9.40
CA ASN A 239 3.38 13.01 -9.76
C ASN A 239 4.73 12.84 -10.50
N ALA A 240 5.23 11.62 -10.70
CA ALA A 240 6.50 11.33 -11.37
C ALA A 240 6.65 12.00 -12.74
N GLY A 241 5.54 12.15 -13.49
CA GLY A 241 5.54 12.81 -14.80
C GLY A 241 5.63 14.33 -14.77
N ASN A 242 5.35 14.96 -13.63
CA ASN A 242 5.48 16.40 -13.49
C ASN A 242 6.89 16.84 -13.05
N LEU A 243 7.72 15.88 -12.61
CA LEU A 243 9.14 16.11 -12.33
C LEU A 243 9.89 16.41 -13.63
N SER A 244 10.90 17.26 -13.54
CA SER A 244 11.81 17.56 -14.65
C SER A 244 12.59 16.32 -15.10
N GLY A 245 12.90 16.23 -16.39
CA GLY A 245 13.65 15.12 -16.98
C GLY A 245 12.77 14.00 -17.53
N ASN A 246 13.35 12.80 -17.65
CA ASN A 246 12.68 11.66 -18.26
C ASN A 246 11.73 10.96 -17.26
N LEU A 247 10.46 10.81 -17.63
CA LEU A 247 9.42 10.15 -16.82
C LEU A 247 9.84 8.75 -16.35
N PHE A 248 10.39 7.91 -17.23
CA PHE A 248 10.75 6.53 -16.90
C PHE A 248 11.89 6.50 -15.89
N LEU A 249 12.91 7.34 -16.05
CA LEU A 249 14.02 7.44 -15.10
C LEU A 249 13.54 7.96 -13.73
N ASN A 250 12.67 8.96 -13.72
CA ASN A 250 12.09 9.48 -12.49
C ASN A 250 11.25 8.41 -11.77
N TYR A 251 10.43 7.67 -12.52
CA TYR A 251 9.60 6.61 -11.97
C TYR A 251 10.44 5.43 -11.43
N ILE A 252 11.43 4.96 -12.20
CA ILE A 252 12.37 3.92 -11.76
C ILE A 252 13.11 4.35 -10.49
N SER A 253 13.56 5.60 -10.44
CA SER A 253 14.24 6.15 -9.25
C SER A 253 13.33 6.18 -8.02
N LEU A 254 12.06 6.55 -8.19
CA LEU A 254 11.04 6.52 -7.13
C LEU A 254 10.71 5.11 -6.62
N MET A 255 10.93 4.07 -7.43
CA MET A 255 10.76 2.67 -7.00
C MET A 255 12.02 2.14 -6.32
N ILE A 256 13.20 2.40 -6.91
CA ILE A 256 14.49 1.94 -6.36
C ILE A 256 14.73 2.51 -4.97
N ILE A 257 14.35 3.76 -4.72
CA ILE A 257 14.54 4.42 -3.42
C ILE A 257 13.73 3.79 -2.28
N GLU A 258 12.69 3.01 -2.58
CA GLU A 258 11.91 2.30 -1.56
C GLU A 258 12.73 1.19 -0.87
N ILE A 259 13.61 0.52 -1.61
CA ILE A 259 14.47 -0.57 -1.08
C ILE A 259 15.38 -0.08 0.06
N PRO A 260 16.25 0.94 -0.14
CA PRO A 260 17.09 1.45 0.94
C PRO A 260 16.26 2.09 2.05
N SER A 261 15.10 2.67 1.72
CA SER A 261 14.18 3.22 2.70
C SER A 261 13.71 2.17 3.71
N TYR A 262 13.27 1.00 3.25
CA TYR A 262 12.84 -0.07 4.17
C TYR A 262 14.00 -0.62 5.00
N ILE A 263 15.18 -0.80 4.40
CA ILE A 263 16.38 -1.26 5.11
C ILE A 263 16.76 -0.28 6.24
N VAL A 264 16.80 1.02 5.93
CA VAL A 264 17.12 2.05 6.92
C VAL A 264 16.03 2.12 8.01
N SER A 265 14.75 2.02 7.63
CA SER A 265 13.65 2.02 8.60
C SER A 265 13.73 0.87 9.60
N TYR A 266 14.16 -0.32 9.17
CA TYR A 266 14.39 -1.47 10.05
C TYR A 266 15.43 -1.16 11.13
N PHE A 267 16.58 -0.60 10.76
CA PHE A 267 17.61 -0.22 11.74
C PHE A 267 17.19 0.95 12.65
N LEU A 268 16.43 1.91 12.14
CA LEU A 268 15.93 3.05 12.92
C LEU A 268 14.93 2.60 13.99
N LEU A 269 14.06 1.66 13.63
CA LEU A 269 13.02 1.11 14.52
C LEU A 269 13.60 0.52 15.81
N ASP A 270 14.73 -0.16 15.73
CA ASP A 270 15.38 -0.78 16.88
C ASP A 270 16.21 0.20 17.72
N LYS A 271 16.84 1.21 17.09
CA LYS A 271 17.71 2.18 17.78
C LYS A 271 16.96 3.38 18.36
N ILE A 272 16.09 3.99 17.57
CA ILE A 272 15.44 5.26 17.89
C ILE A 272 14.09 5.03 18.59
N GLY A 273 13.48 3.87 18.36
CA GLY A 273 12.11 3.57 18.76
C GLY A 273 11.11 3.87 17.65
N ARG A 274 9.86 3.47 17.87
CA ARG A 274 8.82 3.44 16.82
C ARG A 274 8.26 4.83 16.61
N LYS A 275 7.95 5.54 17.72
CA LYS A 275 7.49 6.94 17.68
C LYS A 275 8.58 7.83 17.12
N GLY A 276 9.81 7.71 17.64
CA GLY A 276 10.94 8.53 17.19
C GLY A 276 11.23 8.36 15.69
N THR A 277 11.23 7.13 15.20
CA THR A 277 11.41 6.84 13.77
C THR A 277 10.31 7.48 12.94
N LEU A 278 9.03 7.29 13.30
CA LEU A 278 7.90 7.90 12.57
C LEU A 278 7.98 9.41 12.48
N ILE A 279 8.32 10.10 13.58
CA ILE A 279 8.47 11.55 13.60
C ILE A 279 9.54 12.00 12.60
N VAL A 280 10.72 11.38 12.65
CA VAL A 280 11.86 11.75 11.79
C VAL A 280 11.51 11.56 10.33
N VAL A 281 10.92 10.42 9.95
CA VAL A 281 10.64 10.13 8.54
C VAL A 281 9.49 10.96 7.97
N PHE A 282 8.44 11.26 8.75
CA PHE A 282 7.35 12.14 8.31
C PHE A 282 7.79 13.59 8.19
N ILE A 283 8.58 14.11 9.13
CA ILE A 283 9.11 15.47 9.06
C ILE A 283 10.08 15.59 7.88
N LEU A 284 10.98 14.61 7.70
CA LEU A 284 11.89 14.55 6.56
C LEU A 284 11.10 14.56 5.24
N ALA A 285 10.08 13.72 5.13
CA ALA A 285 9.22 13.67 3.94
C ALA A 285 8.51 15.00 3.68
N GLY A 286 7.96 15.62 4.74
CA GLY A 286 7.26 16.88 4.68
C GLY A 286 8.15 18.02 4.20
N ILE A 287 9.30 18.21 4.86
CA ILE A 287 10.26 19.26 4.52
C ILE A 287 10.81 19.04 3.10
N ALA A 288 11.22 17.81 2.76
CA ALA A 288 11.78 17.52 1.45
C ALA A 288 10.76 17.77 0.32
N SER A 289 9.49 17.39 0.51
CA SER A 289 8.42 17.65 -0.47
C SER A 289 8.05 19.13 -0.57
N LEU A 290 8.05 19.87 0.55
CA LEU A 290 7.86 21.32 0.55
C LEU A 290 8.98 22.05 -0.20
N VAL A 291 10.24 21.69 0.08
CA VAL A 291 11.40 22.26 -0.61
C VAL A 291 11.31 21.95 -2.11
N SER A 292 10.94 20.72 -2.49
CA SER A 292 10.75 20.34 -3.90
C SER A 292 9.70 21.21 -4.61
N GLY A 293 8.59 21.55 -3.93
CA GLY A 293 7.53 22.42 -4.48
C GLY A 293 7.88 23.91 -4.52
N LEU A 294 8.73 24.41 -3.63
CA LEU A 294 9.11 25.83 -3.56
C LEU A 294 10.30 26.20 -4.43
N LEU A 295 11.07 25.20 -4.91
CA LEU A 295 12.22 25.45 -5.76
C LEU A 295 11.81 25.94 -7.15
N PRO A 296 12.51 26.97 -7.68
CA PRO A 296 12.25 27.42 -9.04
C PRO A 296 12.71 26.36 -10.05
N LEU A 297 11.99 26.27 -11.18
CA LEU A 297 12.17 25.24 -12.22
C LEU A 297 13.59 25.18 -12.83
N ARG A 298 14.42 26.20 -12.60
CA ARG A 298 15.83 26.23 -13.03
C ARG A 298 16.69 25.14 -12.37
N PHE A 299 16.33 24.66 -11.18
CA PHE A 299 17.10 23.67 -10.42
C PHE A 299 16.49 22.27 -10.51
N GLU A 300 16.33 21.75 -11.73
CA GLU A 300 15.69 20.47 -12.04
C GLU A 300 16.24 19.29 -11.21
N LEU A 301 17.58 19.15 -11.15
CA LEU A 301 18.23 18.08 -10.40
C LEU A 301 17.93 18.16 -8.89
N LEU A 302 17.86 19.36 -8.34
CA LEU A 302 17.55 19.55 -6.92
C LEU A 302 16.09 19.21 -6.60
N ILE A 303 15.16 19.53 -7.51
CA ILE A 303 13.74 19.15 -7.39
C ILE A 303 13.60 17.62 -7.36
N VAL A 304 14.30 16.92 -8.26
CA VAL A 304 14.28 15.45 -8.31
C VAL A 304 14.87 14.85 -7.03
N ILE A 305 16.06 15.29 -6.58
CA ILE A 305 16.69 14.76 -5.36
C ILE A 305 15.81 14.98 -4.13
N THR A 306 15.23 16.17 -3.97
CA THR A 306 14.36 16.50 -2.83
C THR A 306 13.06 15.71 -2.88
N SER A 307 12.49 15.47 -4.07
CA SER A 307 11.33 14.59 -4.24
C SER A 307 11.64 13.13 -3.91
N LEU A 308 12.82 12.62 -4.32
CA LEU A 308 13.28 11.27 -3.97
C LEU A 308 13.48 11.12 -2.46
N LEU A 309 14.01 12.15 -1.78
CA LEU A 309 14.12 12.18 -0.32
C LEU A 309 12.74 12.22 0.36
N GLY A 310 11.78 12.93 -0.24
CA GLY A 310 10.37 12.90 0.15
C GLY A 310 9.79 11.49 0.08
N LYS A 311 9.98 10.82 -1.06
CA LYS A 311 9.53 9.44 -1.30
C LYS A 311 10.20 8.45 -0.34
N PHE A 312 11.49 8.61 -0.08
CA PHE A 312 12.22 7.83 0.93
C PHE A 312 11.57 7.94 2.30
N GLY A 313 11.30 9.15 2.78
CA GLY A 313 10.67 9.36 4.09
C GLY A 313 9.26 8.72 4.17
N ILE A 314 8.45 8.87 3.13
CA ILE A 314 7.11 8.27 3.09
C ILE A 314 7.16 6.74 3.02
N ALA A 315 8.06 6.16 2.23
CA ALA A 315 8.21 4.70 2.16
C ALA A 315 8.64 4.12 3.53
N ALA A 316 9.57 4.78 4.22
CA ALA A 316 10.00 4.39 5.57
C ALA A 316 8.85 4.52 6.58
N ALA A 317 8.07 5.60 6.48
CA ALA A 317 6.85 5.79 7.28
C ALA A 317 5.84 4.67 7.04
N PHE A 318 5.66 4.24 5.79
CA PHE A 318 4.73 3.19 5.41
C PHE A 318 5.09 1.86 6.06
N GLY A 319 6.37 1.48 6.12
CA GLY A 319 6.81 0.28 6.84
C GLY A 319 6.62 0.39 8.36
N CYS A 320 7.00 1.54 8.93
CA CYS A 320 6.98 1.77 10.36
C CYS A 320 5.56 1.88 10.95
N ILE A 321 4.61 2.44 10.21
CA ILE A 321 3.24 2.69 10.70
C ILE A 321 2.46 1.38 10.92
N PHE A 322 2.71 0.33 10.13
CA PHE A 322 2.11 -1.00 10.37
C PHE A 322 2.55 -1.59 11.71
N VAL A 323 3.85 -1.51 12.02
CA VAL A 323 4.39 -2.00 13.29
C VAL A 323 3.84 -1.17 14.44
N TYR A 324 3.93 0.15 14.34
CA TYR A 324 3.51 1.03 15.41
C TYR A 324 2.01 0.95 15.72
N THR A 325 1.17 0.80 14.70
CA THR A 325 -0.28 0.58 14.93
C THR A 325 -0.57 -0.75 15.60
N ALA A 326 0.14 -1.82 15.23
CA ALA A 326 -0.01 -3.11 15.89
C ALA A 326 0.43 -3.06 17.37
N GLU A 327 1.44 -2.27 17.71
CA GLU A 327 1.92 -2.10 19.09
C GLU A 327 1.03 -1.17 19.94
N LEU A 328 0.37 -0.18 19.31
CA LEU A 328 -0.47 0.79 20.02
C LEU A 328 -1.86 0.25 20.38
N TYR A 329 -2.40 -0.68 19.59
CA TYR A 329 -3.69 -1.31 19.86
C TYR A 329 -3.53 -2.53 20.77
N PRO A 330 -4.43 -2.73 21.75
CA PRO A 330 -4.34 -3.87 22.66
C PRO A 330 -4.53 -5.17 21.91
N THR A 331 -3.94 -6.27 22.38
CA THR A 331 -3.91 -7.57 21.68
C THR A 331 -5.30 -8.01 21.20
N GLU A 332 -6.34 -7.76 22.01
CA GLU A 332 -7.73 -8.09 21.67
C GLU A 332 -8.31 -7.32 20.48
N TYR A 333 -7.88 -6.08 20.27
CA TYR A 333 -8.40 -5.18 19.23
C TYR A 333 -7.35 -4.87 18.16
N ARG A 334 -6.15 -5.45 18.24
CA ARG A 334 -5.03 -5.18 17.34
C ARG A 334 -5.40 -5.37 15.87
N GLY A 335 -5.97 -6.52 15.52
CA GLY A 335 -6.39 -6.81 14.14
C GLY A 335 -7.48 -5.85 13.63
N ILE A 336 -8.43 -5.50 14.51
CA ILE A 336 -9.54 -4.59 14.19
C ILE A 336 -9.03 -3.16 14.00
N GLY A 337 -8.13 -2.70 14.87
CA GLY A 337 -7.54 -1.36 14.82
C GLY A 337 -6.67 -1.16 13.57
N VAL A 338 -5.80 -2.12 13.25
CA VAL A 338 -4.99 -2.10 12.03
C VAL A 338 -5.88 -2.16 10.79
N GLY A 339 -6.92 -3.00 10.79
CA GLY A 339 -7.91 -3.07 9.72
C GLY A 339 -8.63 -1.74 9.49
N ALA A 340 -9.11 -1.10 10.56
CA ALA A 340 -9.77 0.21 10.49
C ALA A 340 -8.81 1.28 9.94
N CYS A 341 -7.57 1.33 10.42
CA CYS A 341 -6.55 2.24 9.91
C CYS A 341 -6.30 2.05 8.40
N SER A 342 -6.17 0.81 7.95
CA SER A 342 -6.00 0.47 6.54
C SER A 342 -7.20 0.89 5.68
N SER A 343 -8.43 0.76 6.20
CA SER A 343 -9.64 1.25 5.52
C SER A 343 -9.62 2.77 5.34
N PHE A 344 -9.28 3.53 6.39
CA PHE A 344 -9.12 4.98 6.28
C PHE A 344 -8.00 5.36 5.30
N ALA A 345 -6.90 4.60 5.28
CA ALA A 345 -5.81 4.79 4.34
C ALA A 345 -6.28 4.78 2.87
N ARG A 346 -7.31 3.99 2.53
CA ARG A 346 -7.89 3.93 1.16
C ARG A 346 -8.47 5.27 0.71
N ILE A 347 -8.96 6.10 1.62
CA ILE A 347 -9.39 7.46 1.30
C ILE A 347 -8.21 8.25 0.73
N GLY A 348 -7.02 8.12 1.34
CA GLY A 348 -5.78 8.71 0.81
C GLY A 348 -5.42 8.20 -0.58
N GLY A 349 -5.59 6.90 -0.83
CA GLY A 349 -5.37 6.30 -2.16
C GLY A 349 -6.34 6.80 -3.23
N ILE A 350 -7.61 7.01 -2.89
CA ILE A 350 -8.62 7.60 -3.79
C ILE A 350 -8.29 9.07 -4.09
N LEU A 351 -7.84 9.81 -3.09
CA LEU A 351 -7.47 11.23 -3.22
C LEU A 351 -6.12 11.45 -3.92
N ALA A 352 -5.23 10.45 -3.97
CA ALA A 352 -3.90 10.58 -4.56
C ALA A 352 -3.87 10.99 -6.06
N PRO A 353 -4.60 10.33 -6.98
CA PRO A 353 -4.63 10.75 -8.38
C PRO A 353 -5.31 12.12 -8.56
N LEU A 354 -6.32 12.44 -7.74
CA LEU A 354 -6.95 13.76 -7.72
C LEU A 354 -5.94 14.82 -7.33
N ALA A 355 -5.21 14.63 -6.23
CA ALA A 355 -4.17 15.53 -5.76
C ALA A 355 -3.01 15.68 -6.76
N ALA A 356 -2.62 14.60 -7.45
CA ALA A 356 -1.61 14.69 -8.51
C ALA A 356 -2.11 15.47 -9.74
N SER A 357 -3.40 15.36 -10.07
CA SER A 357 -4.00 16.07 -11.22
C SER A 357 -4.08 17.59 -11.02
N LEU A 358 -3.97 18.08 -9.78
CA LEU A 358 -3.90 19.51 -9.48
C LEU A 358 -2.64 20.18 -10.06
N SER A 359 -1.63 19.41 -10.47
CA SER A 359 -0.45 19.94 -11.17
C SER A 359 -0.78 20.69 -12.45
N LYS A 360 -1.92 20.36 -13.10
CA LYS A 360 -2.38 21.02 -14.32
C LYS A 360 -2.73 22.50 -14.11
N PHE A 361 -3.21 22.85 -12.92
CA PHE A 361 -3.55 24.23 -12.57
C PHE A 361 -2.36 24.97 -11.98
N TYR A 362 -1.67 24.34 -11.03
CA TYR A 362 -0.48 24.90 -10.40
C TYR A 362 0.54 23.79 -10.18
N ARG A 363 1.61 23.81 -10.97
CA ARG A 363 2.61 22.74 -11.05
C ARG A 363 3.16 22.27 -9.68
N PRO A 364 3.53 23.15 -8.72
CA PRO A 364 4.07 22.70 -7.44
C PRO A 364 2.99 22.31 -6.40
N LEU A 365 1.71 22.53 -6.68
CA LEU A 365 0.62 22.33 -5.73
C LEU A 365 0.56 20.92 -5.12
N PRO A 366 0.71 19.82 -5.87
CA PRO A 366 0.67 18.48 -5.30
C PRO A 366 1.79 18.26 -4.26
N LEU A 367 3.01 18.71 -4.56
CA LEU A 367 4.17 18.59 -3.67
C LEU A 367 3.99 19.40 -2.39
N LEU A 368 3.39 20.60 -2.49
CA LEU A 368 3.06 21.42 -1.33
C LEU A 368 2.02 20.74 -0.44
N ILE A 369 0.96 20.16 -1.03
CA ILE A 369 -0.08 19.43 -0.28
C ILE A 369 0.52 18.24 0.46
N PHE A 370 1.30 17.39 -0.23
CA PHE A 370 1.96 16.23 0.39
C PHE A 370 2.94 16.67 1.49
N GLY A 371 3.67 17.76 1.26
CA GLY A 371 4.62 18.33 2.19
C GLY A 371 3.98 18.85 3.48
N VAL A 372 2.97 19.72 3.37
CA VAL A 372 2.25 20.27 4.53
C VAL A 372 1.58 19.16 5.33
N LEU A 373 0.86 18.25 4.67
CA LEU A 373 0.15 17.18 5.37
C LEU A 373 1.11 16.24 6.09
N SER A 374 2.21 15.83 5.44
CA SER A 374 3.22 14.95 6.05
C SER A 374 3.92 15.61 7.24
N PHE A 375 4.19 16.91 7.15
CA PHE A 375 4.76 17.67 8.26
C PHE A 375 3.79 17.73 9.46
N ILE A 376 2.51 17.99 9.22
CA ILE A 376 1.46 17.97 10.27
C ILE A 376 1.35 16.56 10.89
N SER A 377 1.40 15.49 10.09
CA SER A 377 1.41 14.12 10.62
C SER A 377 2.60 13.89 11.56
N GLY A 378 3.80 14.32 11.18
CA GLY A 378 4.99 14.23 12.05
C GLY A 378 4.80 14.97 13.38
N LEU A 379 4.17 16.15 13.36
CA LEU A 379 3.86 16.92 14.57
C LEU A 379 2.80 16.25 15.46
N LEU A 380 1.76 15.66 14.88
CA LEU A 380 0.70 14.99 15.64
C LEU A 380 1.21 13.73 16.36
N ILE A 381 2.22 13.05 15.82
CA ILE A 381 2.79 11.83 16.42
C ILE A 381 3.50 12.13 17.75
N PHE A 382 3.90 13.37 18.03
CA PHE A 382 4.42 13.74 19.35
C PHE A 382 3.42 13.49 20.48
N LEU A 383 2.12 13.56 20.20
CA LEU A 383 1.03 13.31 21.15
C LEU A 383 0.81 11.83 21.46
N LEU A 384 1.47 10.92 20.73
CA LEU A 384 1.37 9.48 20.91
C LEU A 384 2.48 8.97 21.87
N PRO A 385 2.25 7.87 22.60
CA PRO A 385 3.25 7.27 23.47
C PRO A 385 4.31 6.47 22.69
N GLU A 386 5.51 6.32 23.24
CA GLU A 386 6.52 5.40 22.70
C GLU A 386 6.20 3.97 23.13
N THR A 387 6.47 3.00 22.25
CA THR A 387 6.17 1.56 22.46
C THR A 387 7.44 0.73 22.64
N LEU A 388 8.61 1.26 22.31
CA LEU A 388 9.88 0.55 22.47
C LEU A 388 10.16 0.20 23.95
N GLY A 389 10.39 -1.08 24.22
CA GLY A 389 10.84 -1.57 25.53
C GLY A 389 9.74 -1.68 26.60
N TYR A 390 8.46 -1.61 26.20
CA TYR A 390 7.31 -1.83 27.07
C TYR A 390 6.55 -3.08 26.66
N ASP A 391 5.94 -3.75 27.63
CA ASP A 391 5.05 -4.87 27.36
C ASP A 391 3.79 -4.40 26.62
N LEU A 392 3.35 -5.23 25.68
CA LEU A 392 2.19 -4.95 24.84
C LEU A 392 0.92 -5.01 25.70
N PRO A 393 0.06 -3.96 25.65
CA PRO A 393 -1.17 -3.95 26.45
C PRO A 393 -2.09 -5.08 25.99
N GLN A 394 -2.59 -5.86 26.95
CA GLN A 394 -3.51 -6.97 26.65
C GLN A 394 -4.95 -6.47 26.64
N THR A 395 -5.29 -5.60 27.59
CA THR A 395 -6.66 -5.09 27.79
C THR A 395 -6.81 -3.63 27.38
N LEU A 396 -8.06 -3.18 27.17
CA LEU A 396 -8.36 -1.78 26.82
C LEU A 396 -8.02 -0.81 27.96
N GLU A 397 -8.19 -1.25 29.22
CA GLU A 397 -7.92 -0.44 30.42
C GLU A 397 -6.43 -0.20 30.63
N GLU A 398 -5.60 -1.25 30.46
CA GLU A 398 -4.14 -1.12 30.43
C GLU A 398 -3.69 -0.14 29.34
N CYS A 399 -4.31 -0.23 28.16
CA CYS A 399 -4.00 0.61 27.01
C CYS A 399 -4.36 2.09 27.25
N GLU A 400 -5.44 2.37 28.00
CA GLU A 400 -5.85 3.71 28.38
C GLU A 400 -4.90 4.37 29.39
N ASN A 401 -4.37 3.59 30.32
CA ASN A 401 -3.38 4.03 31.31
C ASN A 401 -1.95 4.06 30.75
N PHE A 402 -1.70 3.38 29.64
CA PHE A 402 -0.41 3.35 28.95
C PHE A 402 0.05 4.79 28.64
N GLY A 403 1.20 5.22 29.17
CA GLY A 403 1.74 6.58 28.96
C GLY A 403 1.23 7.67 29.92
N ARG A 404 0.29 7.39 30.83
CA ARG A 404 -0.24 8.38 31.80
C ARG A 404 0.78 8.76 32.90
N ASN A 405 1.65 7.85 33.30
CA ASN A 405 2.67 8.09 34.35
C ASN A 405 3.93 8.83 33.85
N ASN A 406 4.00 9.19 32.57
CA ASN A 406 5.19 9.75 31.94
C ASN A 406 5.07 11.23 31.56
N GLU A 407 3.98 11.91 31.94
CA GLU A 407 3.79 13.36 31.66
C GLU A 407 4.93 14.24 32.22
N ASN A 408 5.65 13.78 33.25
CA ASN A 408 6.79 14.50 33.85
C ASN A 408 8.18 14.09 33.33
N LYS A 409 8.30 13.22 32.32
CA LYS A 409 9.60 12.86 31.72
C LYS A 409 9.65 13.22 30.24
N SER A 410 9.77 14.52 30.00
CA SER A 410 10.41 15.18 28.84
C SER A 410 10.16 14.60 27.44
N ALA A 411 9.58 15.43 26.59
CA ALA A 411 9.24 15.26 25.17
C ALA A 411 10.35 14.75 24.21
N ILE A 412 11.57 14.50 24.69
CA ILE A 412 12.68 13.96 23.90
C ILE A 412 13.52 13.08 24.84
N LYS A 413 13.10 11.84 25.07
CA LYS A 413 14.01 10.79 25.52
C LYS A 413 14.05 9.70 24.48
N PHE A 414 15.01 9.85 23.55
CA PHE A 414 15.57 8.72 22.80
C PHE A 414 16.36 7.87 23.80
N ASN A 415 15.65 7.19 24.71
CA ASN A 415 16.27 6.22 25.60
C ASN A 415 16.54 4.95 24.79
N CYS A 416 17.58 5.03 23.95
CA CYS A 416 18.23 3.85 23.42
C CYS A 416 18.80 3.09 24.62
N CYS A 417 18.37 1.83 24.79
CA CYS A 417 18.76 0.94 25.89
C CYS A 417 18.20 1.33 27.28
N LEU A 418 16.93 1.08 27.53
CA LEU A 418 16.55 0.61 28.87
C LEU A 418 16.98 -0.86 28.96
N PRO A 419 17.77 -1.27 29.97
CA PRO A 419 18.00 -2.69 30.20
C PRO A 419 16.65 -3.35 30.43
N LEU A 420 16.38 -4.43 29.70
CA LEU A 420 15.24 -5.32 29.95
C LEU A 420 15.24 -5.65 31.44
N LYS A 421 14.37 -5.03 32.22
CA LYS A 421 14.05 -5.52 33.57
C LYS A 421 13.27 -6.80 33.33
N ARG A 422 13.99 -7.93 33.29
CA ARG A 422 13.36 -9.23 33.57
C ARG A 422 12.80 -9.12 34.97
N GLU A 423 11.51 -8.88 35.10
CA GLU A 423 10.81 -9.20 36.32
C GLU A 423 10.94 -10.72 36.50
N GLN A 424 11.89 -11.14 37.34
CA GLN A 424 11.93 -12.48 37.89
C GLN A 424 10.75 -12.60 38.86
N GLY A 425 9.56 -12.79 38.31
CA GLY A 425 8.44 -13.37 39.03
C GLY A 425 8.58 -14.88 38.98
N GLU A 426 9.42 -15.45 39.85
CA GLU A 426 9.31 -16.85 40.28
C GLU A 426 10.20 -17.10 41.51
N THR A 427 9.58 -17.66 42.55
CA THR A 427 10.18 -18.33 43.74
C THR A 427 10.52 -17.50 44.99
N GLU A 428 9.52 -16.88 45.62
CA GLU A 428 9.45 -16.79 47.10
C GLU A 428 8.27 -17.62 47.60
N MET A 429 8.39 -18.95 47.47
CA MET A 429 7.60 -19.90 48.23
C MET A 429 8.32 -21.26 48.23
N LYS A 430 9.36 -21.38 49.09
CA LYS A 430 9.96 -22.63 49.62
C LYS A 430 11.35 -22.34 50.20
N ALA A 431 11.40 -21.65 51.35
CA ALA A 431 12.60 -21.66 52.19
C ALA A 431 12.30 -21.28 53.65
N GLU A 432 11.13 -21.60 54.19
CA GLU A 432 10.86 -21.55 55.63
C GLU A 432 9.98 -22.74 56.02
N ASP A 433 10.57 -23.93 55.99
CA ASP A 433 10.13 -25.06 56.83
C ASP A 433 11.19 -26.16 56.83
N THR A 434 12.40 -25.83 57.29
CA THR A 434 13.39 -26.83 57.71
C THR A 434 14.41 -26.22 58.67
N SER A 435 13.94 -25.63 59.77
CA SER A 435 14.79 -25.29 60.91
C SER A 435 13.93 -24.97 62.15
N GLN A 436 13.39 -26.00 62.78
CA GLN A 436 13.13 -25.99 64.23
C GLN A 436 13.31 -27.42 64.76
N LYS A 437 14.45 -27.60 65.42
CA LYS A 437 14.63 -28.51 66.55
C LYS A 437 13.88 -27.97 67.76
#